data_AF-A0A124G9S8-F1
#
_entry.id   AF-A0A124G9S8-F1
#
_cell.length_a   1.000
_cell.length_b   1.000
_cell.length_c   1.000
_cell.angle_alpha   90.00
_cell.angle_beta   90.00
_cell.angle_gamma   90.00
#
_symmetry.space_group_name_H-M   'P 1'
#
loop_
_entity.id
_entity.type
_entity.pdbx_description
1 polymer ?
#
loop_
_entity_poly.entity_id
_entity_poly.type
_entity_poly.pdbx_seq_one_letter_code
_entity_poly.pdbx_strand_id
1 'polypeptide(L)'
;MKRFWADLSVNVKLMVAICVAALGRVQNGVTQSRLDVALEAIYEDKTNKATFEKNFLADLAEVDTALDEYAATGPAGAEATVTTLPETWQKYADVGQNQLVPAARAGDVADRAGSAGTASEEVNAGVQAIAAGAEQMSASIIEIASNAAEAARVAHEGMAVAERTNNQVAELGAASAEIGDVVKQTAKATEEITARISAIQNSSTSAATAIGEITEVIQRIGDYTTTIASAVEEQTATTGEMSRSVAEAAASSGEVVRTVNSVTEVASATAEGARTTQLAAADLTRLAGDLTNLVGGFRH
;
A
#
# COMPACT_ATOMS: atom_id res chain seq x y z
N MET A 1 -18.01 30.03 -17.11
CA MET A 1 -17.33 29.95 -18.42
C MET A 1 -18.25 29.56 -19.57
N LYS A 2 -18.93 28.39 -19.56
CA LYS A 2 -19.84 28.00 -20.68
C LYS A 2 -20.88 29.08 -21.06
N ARG A 3 -21.50 29.73 -20.06
CA ARG A 3 -22.49 30.80 -20.26
C ARG A 3 -21.90 32.08 -20.89
N PHE A 4 -20.68 32.43 -20.49
CA PHE A 4 -19.95 33.59 -21.04
C PHE A 4 -19.60 33.40 -22.52
N TRP A 5 -19.11 32.23 -22.91
CA TRP A 5 -18.82 31.93 -24.32
C TRP A 5 -20.09 31.79 -25.17
N ALA A 6 -21.17 31.27 -24.61
CA ALA A 6 -22.46 31.25 -25.27
C ALA A 6 -22.96 32.68 -25.55
N ASP A 7 -22.97 33.55 -24.52
CA ASP A 7 -23.38 34.95 -24.66
C ASP A 7 -22.45 35.75 -25.59
N LEU A 8 -21.14 35.50 -25.55
CA LEU A 8 -20.18 36.12 -26.46
C LEU A 8 -20.43 35.71 -27.91
N SER A 9 -20.70 34.41 -28.16
CA SER A 9 -20.99 33.94 -29.53
C SER A 9 -22.30 34.52 -30.08
N VAL A 10 -23.31 34.71 -29.22
CA VAL A 10 -24.60 35.30 -29.60
C VAL A 10 -24.44 36.79 -29.91
N ASN A 11 -23.73 37.54 -29.05
CA ASN A 11 -23.48 38.97 -29.26
C ASN A 11 -22.66 39.23 -30.53
N VAL A 12 -21.62 38.43 -30.78
CA VAL A 12 -20.81 38.57 -32.01
C VAL A 12 -21.65 38.29 -33.24
N LYS A 13 -22.45 37.21 -33.26
CA LYS A 13 -23.33 36.89 -34.38
C LYS A 13 -24.33 38.01 -34.65
N LEU A 14 -24.88 38.61 -33.59
CA LEU A 14 -25.81 39.73 -33.70
C LEU A 14 -25.12 40.98 -34.28
N MET A 15 -23.92 41.33 -33.82
CA MET A 15 -23.16 42.45 -34.39
C MET A 15 -22.84 42.23 -35.86
N VAL A 16 -22.35 41.05 -36.25
CA VAL A 16 -22.04 40.74 -37.65
C VAL A 16 -23.30 40.80 -38.52
N ALA A 17 -24.45 40.32 -38.02
CA ALA A 17 -25.71 40.39 -38.76
C ALA A 17 -26.17 41.84 -38.98
N ILE A 18 -26.06 42.72 -37.98
CA ILE A 18 -26.40 44.15 -38.10
C ILE A 18 -25.43 44.82 -39.08
N CYS A 19 -24.14 44.50 -38.99
CA CYS A 19 -23.08 45.01 -39.86
C CYS A 19 -23.35 44.69 -41.34
N VAL A 20 -23.66 43.42 -41.66
CA VAL A 20 -23.99 42.96 -43.02
C VAL A 20 -25.31 43.57 -43.51
N ALA A 21 -26.31 43.71 -42.64
CA ALA A 21 -27.58 44.33 -43.00
C ALA A 21 -27.42 45.82 -43.36
N ALA A 22 -26.61 46.56 -42.60
CA ALA A 22 -26.30 47.95 -42.88
C ALA A 22 -25.58 48.11 -44.23
N LEU A 23 -24.59 47.27 -44.51
CA LEU A 23 -23.89 47.23 -45.82
C LEU A 23 -24.82 46.91 -46.99
N GLY A 24 -25.79 46.00 -46.78
CA GLY A 24 -26.82 45.71 -47.78
C GLY A 24 -27.69 46.94 -48.11
N ARG A 25 -28.01 47.77 -47.11
CA ARG A 25 -28.73 49.04 -47.32
C ARG A 25 -27.88 50.07 -48.04
N VAL A 26 -26.59 50.20 -47.72
CA VAL A 26 -25.64 51.04 -48.46
C VAL A 26 -25.62 50.64 -49.94
N GLN A 27 -25.46 49.35 -50.22
CA GLN A 27 -25.42 48.84 -51.59
C GLN A 27 -26.73 49.10 -52.36
N ASN A 28 -27.87 48.91 -51.70
CA ASN A 28 -29.17 49.17 -52.30
C ASN A 28 -29.36 50.67 -52.60
N GLY A 29 -29.09 51.55 -51.63
CA GLY A 29 -29.25 52.99 -51.81
C GLY A 29 -28.31 53.57 -52.87
N VAL A 30 -27.07 53.09 -52.97
CA VAL A 30 -26.14 53.45 -54.07
C VAL A 30 -26.68 53.04 -55.44
N THR A 31 -27.36 51.88 -55.51
CA THR A 31 -27.94 51.37 -56.77
C THR A 31 -29.20 52.14 -57.16
N GLN A 32 -30.08 52.42 -56.20
CA GLN A 32 -31.33 53.17 -56.43
C GLN A 32 -31.06 54.63 -56.77
N SER A 33 -30.14 55.28 -56.05
CA SER A 33 -29.74 56.66 -56.34
C SER A 33 -29.16 56.83 -57.75
N ARG A 34 -28.40 55.84 -58.27
CA ARG A 34 -27.99 55.83 -59.69
C ARG A 34 -29.15 55.70 -60.65
N LEU A 35 -30.12 54.85 -60.32
CA LEU A 35 -31.29 54.62 -61.15
C LEU A 35 -32.17 55.87 -61.22
N ASP A 36 -32.38 56.56 -60.11
CA ASP A 36 -33.19 57.78 -60.06
C ASP A 36 -32.56 58.92 -60.88
N VAL A 37 -31.24 59.12 -60.79
CA VAL A 37 -30.55 60.11 -61.64
C VAL A 37 -30.68 59.77 -63.12
N ALA A 38 -30.55 58.49 -63.48
CA ALA A 38 -30.70 58.05 -64.87
C ALA A 38 -32.14 58.23 -65.38
N LEU A 39 -33.14 57.91 -64.57
CA LEU A 39 -34.55 58.09 -64.90
C LEU A 39 -34.93 59.58 -64.99
N GLU A 40 -34.40 60.42 -64.11
CA GLU A 40 -34.58 61.88 -64.17
C GLU A 40 -34.02 62.47 -65.48
N ALA A 41 -32.90 61.94 -65.97
CA ALA A 41 -32.30 62.37 -67.24
C ALA A 41 -33.11 61.95 -68.47
N ILE A 42 -33.84 60.83 -68.40
CA ILE A 42 -34.60 60.26 -69.53
C ILE A 42 -36.00 60.88 -69.65
N TYR A 43 -36.69 61.13 -68.53
CA TYR A 43 -38.06 61.64 -68.55
C TYR A 43 -38.12 63.16 -68.71
N GLU A 44 -38.88 63.67 -69.68
CA GLU A 44 -39.01 65.12 -69.91
C GLU A 44 -40.07 65.79 -69.02
N ASP A 45 -41.01 65.02 -68.47
CA ASP A 45 -42.11 65.53 -67.65
C ASP A 45 -41.64 66.07 -66.29
N LYS A 46 -42.11 67.28 -65.93
CA LYS A 46 -41.72 67.99 -64.71
C LYS A 46 -42.12 67.24 -63.44
N THR A 47 -43.25 66.55 -63.44
CA THR A 47 -43.75 65.83 -62.25
C THR A 47 -42.93 64.57 -61.98
N ASN A 48 -42.56 63.83 -63.03
CA ASN A 48 -41.67 62.68 -62.90
C ASN A 48 -40.26 63.09 -62.49
N LYS A 49 -39.67 64.14 -63.09
CA LYS A 49 -38.34 64.65 -62.68
C LYS A 49 -38.28 65.03 -61.20
N ALA A 50 -39.27 65.77 -60.71
CA ALA A 50 -39.33 66.17 -59.30
C ALA A 50 -39.48 64.97 -58.34
N THR A 51 -40.09 63.88 -58.81
CA THR A 51 -40.25 62.64 -58.05
C THR A 51 -38.94 61.88 -57.94
N PHE A 52 -38.22 61.71 -59.06
CA PHE A 52 -36.91 61.06 -59.08
C PHE A 52 -35.85 61.85 -58.32
N GLU A 53 -35.85 63.18 -58.42
CA GLU A 53 -34.96 64.02 -57.61
C GLU A 53 -35.24 63.84 -56.10
N LYS A 54 -36.51 63.79 -55.70
CA LYS A 54 -36.89 63.54 -54.31
C LYS A 54 -36.44 62.15 -53.84
N ASN A 55 -36.63 61.12 -54.65
CA ASN A 55 -36.25 59.75 -54.31
C ASN A 55 -34.72 59.62 -54.24
N PHE A 56 -33.99 60.23 -55.17
CA PHE A 56 -32.53 60.30 -55.15
C PHE A 56 -32.00 60.88 -53.84
N LEU A 57 -32.55 62.01 -53.38
CA LEU A 57 -32.15 62.63 -52.11
C LEU A 57 -32.51 61.77 -50.90
N ALA A 58 -33.62 61.03 -50.97
CA ALA A 58 -34.01 60.09 -49.91
C ALA A 58 -33.05 58.90 -49.86
N ASP A 59 -32.64 58.36 -51.00
CA ASP A 59 -31.64 57.30 -51.08
C ASP A 59 -30.28 57.76 -50.56
N LEU A 60 -29.88 59.00 -50.84
CA LEU A 60 -28.64 59.53 -50.28
C LEU A 60 -28.66 59.54 -48.74
N ALA A 61 -29.77 60.03 -48.15
CA ALA A 61 -29.94 60.08 -46.71
C ALA A 61 -30.03 58.68 -46.06
N GLU A 62 -30.63 57.71 -46.76
CA GLU A 62 -30.69 56.31 -46.31
C GLU A 62 -29.30 55.68 -46.26
N VAL A 63 -28.45 55.95 -47.26
CA VAL A 63 -27.07 55.44 -47.26
C VAL A 63 -26.22 56.10 -46.17
N ASP A 64 -26.37 57.41 -45.93
CA ASP A 64 -25.71 58.08 -44.79
C ASP A 64 -26.11 57.41 -43.47
N THR A 65 -27.40 57.17 -43.27
CA THR A 65 -27.92 56.48 -42.08
C THR A 65 -27.36 55.06 -41.97
N ALA A 66 -27.31 54.32 -43.08
CA ALA A 66 -26.77 52.97 -43.11
C ALA A 66 -25.26 52.91 -42.84
N LEU A 67 -24.49 53.91 -43.29
CA LEU A 67 -23.06 54.03 -42.99
C LEU A 67 -22.82 54.36 -41.50
N ASP A 68 -23.64 55.23 -40.91
CA ASP A 68 -23.58 55.54 -39.48
C ASP A 68 -23.90 54.31 -38.62
N GLU A 69 -24.94 53.56 -38.99
CA GLU A 69 -25.29 52.30 -38.32
C GLU A 69 -24.17 51.26 -38.47
N TYR A 70 -23.60 51.13 -39.68
CA TYR A 70 -22.45 50.27 -39.92
C TYR A 70 -21.25 50.67 -39.03
N ALA A 71 -20.92 51.95 -38.93
CA ALA A 71 -19.84 52.46 -38.09
C ALA A 71 -20.09 52.18 -36.59
N ALA A 72 -21.34 52.24 -36.14
CA ALA A 72 -21.72 51.91 -34.76
C ALA A 72 -21.56 50.41 -34.43
N THR A 73 -21.45 49.52 -35.43
CA THR A 73 -21.29 48.07 -35.21
C THR A 73 -19.87 47.61 -34.87
N GLY A 74 -18.88 48.49 -34.77
CA GLY A 74 -17.49 48.03 -34.66
C GLY A 74 -17.09 47.33 -35.98
N PRO A 75 -16.98 48.11 -37.07
CA PRO A 75 -16.98 47.62 -38.45
C PRO A 75 -15.95 46.51 -38.69
N ALA A 76 -16.42 45.41 -39.29
CA ALA A 76 -15.60 44.29 -39.71
C ALA A 76 -15.06 44.53 -41.13
N GLY A 77 -13.74 44.59 -41.32
CA GLY A 77 -13.13 44.84 -42.62
C GLY A 77 -11.69 45.37 -42.49
N ALA A 78 -11.01 45.55 -43.61
CA ALA A 78 -9.71 46.22 -43.60
C ALA A 78 -9.90 47.68 -43.15
N GLU A 79 -9.15 48.11 -42.13
CA GLU A 79 -9.28 49.44 -41.50
C GLU A 79 -9.30 50.57 -42.53
N ALA A 80 -8.46 50.46 -43.57
CA ALA A 80 -8.41 51.40 -44.69
C ALA A 80 -9.73 51.47 -45.48
N THR A 81 -10.33 50.33 -45.85
CA THR A 81 -11.61 50.30 -46.60
C THR A 81 -12.76 50.86 -45.77
N VAL A 82 -12.78 50.53 -44.48
CA VAL A 82 -13.79 51.01 -43.52
C VAL A 82 -13.74 52.53 -43.38
N THR A 83 -12.53 53.11 -43.31
CA THR A 83 -12.35 54.57 -43.16
C THR A 83 -12.61 55.33 -44.46
N THR A 84 -12.27 54.77 -45.63
CA THR A 84 -12.45 55.47 -46.91
C THR A 84 -13.85 55.35 -47.50
N LEU A 85 -14.65 54.37 -47.08
CA LEU A 85 -15.99 54.15 -47.64
C LEU A 85 -16.94 55.35 -47.44
N PRO A 86 -17.05 55.96 -46.25
CA PRO A 86 -17.86 57.17 -46.06
C PRO A 86 -17.35 58.36 -46.88
N GLU A 87 -16.04 58.53 -47.02
CA GLU A 87 -15.45 59.60 -47.82
C GLU A 87 -15.76 59.42 -49.32
N THR A 88 -15.69 58.19 -49.81
CA THR A 88 -16.00 57.83 -51.20
C THR A 88 -17.48 58.03 -51.48
N TRP A 89 -18.33 57.66 -50.52
CA TRP A 89 -19.76 57.92 -50.58
C TRP A 89 -20.09 59.41 -50.60
N GLN A 90 -19.46 60.22 -49.73
CA GLN A 90 -19.67 61.66 -49.71
C GLN A 90 -19.24 62.33 -51.03
N LYS A 91 -18.19 61.84 -51.69
CA LYS A 91 -17.84 62.27 -53.07
C LYS A 91 -18.94 61.93 -54.07
N TYR A 92 -19.51 60.72 -54.01
CA TYR A 92 -20.64 60.34 -54.85
C TYR A 92 -21.86 61.23 -54.59
N ALA A 93 -22.21 61.45 -53.32
CA ALA A 93 -23.34 62.28 -52.91
C ALA A 93 -23.17 63.75 -53.38
N ASP A 94 -21.97 64.32 -53.29
CA ASP A 94 -21.66 65.66 -53.80
C ASP A 94 -21.83 65.74 -55.33
N VAL A 95 -21.27 64.78 -56.08
CA VAL A 95 -21.44 64.73 -57.53
C VAL A 95 -22.92 64.58 -57.90
N GLY A 96 -23.65 63.74 -57.17
CA GLY A 96 -25.08 63.54 -57.36
C GLY A 96 -25.92 64.80 -57.12
N GLN A 97 -25.77 65.40 -55.94
CA GLN A 97 -26.60 66.52 -55.50
C GLN A 97 -26.22 67.84 -56.18
N ASN A 98 -24.92 68.12 -56.30
CA ASN A 98 -24.43 69.42 -56.74
C ASN A 98 -24.08 69.48 -58.23
N GLN A 99 -23.97 68.31 -58.90
CA GLN A 99 -23.62 68.27 -60.32
C GLN A 99 -24.68 67.58 -61.17
N LEU A 100 -25.12 66.36 -60.80
CA LEU A 100 -26.04 65.55 -61.62
C LEU A 100 -27.47 66.10 -61.63
N VAL A 101 -28.07 66.39 -60.48
CA VAL A 101 -29.42 66.96 -60.42
C VAL A 101 -29.53 68.29 -61.20
N PRO A 102 -28.59 69.25 -61.05
CA PRO A 102 -28.59 70.45 -61.91
C PRO A 102 -28.37 70.16 -63.40
N ALA A 103 -27.54 69.18 -63.74
CA ALA A 103 -27.32 68.77 -65.13
C ALA A 103 -28.54 68.10 -65.77
N ALA A 104 -29.25 67.26 -65.03
CA ALA A 104 -30.48 66.60 -65.47
C ALA A 104 -31.59 67.61 -65.77
N ARG A 105 -31.61 68.74 -65.05
CA ARG A 105 -32.49 69.89 -65.34
C ARG A 105 -32.09 70.65 -66.61
N ALA A 106 -30.79 70.73 -66.90
CA ALA A 106 -30.25 71.43 -68.07
C ALA A 106 -30.13 70.56 -69.33
N GLY A 107 -30.31 69.24 -69.22
CA GLY A 107 -30.17 68.29 -70.34
C GLY A 107 -28.72 67.89 -70.67
N ASP A 108 -27.77 68.08 -69.74
CA ASP A 108 -26.32 67.91 -69.97
C ASP A 108 -25.69 66.96 -68.92
N VAL A 109 -26.06 65.67 -68.98
CA VAL A 109 -25.80 64.69 -67.89
C VAL A 109 -24.63 63.74 -68.18
N ALA A 110 -24.12 63.70 -69.41
CA ALA A 110 -23.23 62.63 -69.87
C ALA A 110 -21.89 62.54 -69.11
N ASP A 111 -21.13 63.63 -69.01
CA ASP A 111 -19.81 63.63 -68.36
C ASP A 111 -19.92 63.45 -66.84
N ARG A 112 -20.96 64.03 -66.24
CA ARG A 112 -21.20 63.95 -64.79
C ARG A 112 -21.68 62.56 -64.37
N ALA A 113 -22.41 61.87 -65.23
CA ALA A 113 -22.84 60.49 -65.02
C ALA A 113 -21.66 59.51 -65.00
N GLY A 114 -20.60 59.77 -65.77
CA GLY A 114 -19.36 58.99 -65.75
C GLY A 114 -18.63 59.05 -64.41
N SER A 115 -18.47 60.27 -63.86
CA SER A 115 -17.83 60.48 -62.55
C SER A 115 -18.63 59.86 -61.40
N ALA A 116 -19.96 60.01 -61.42
CA ALA A 116 -20.83 59.38 -60.42
C ALA A 116 -20.88 57.85 -60.54
N GLY A 117 -20.82 57.32 -61.77
CA GLY A 117 -20.71 55.89 -62.03
C GLY A 117 -19.44 55.30 -61.41
N THR A 118 -18.31 55.98 -61.61
CA THR A 118 -17.01 55.57 -61.04
C THR A 118 -17.04 55.60 -59.51
N ALA A 119 -17.51 56.70 -58.90
CA ALA A 119 -17.59 56.81 -57.44
C ALA A 119 -18.52 55.77 -56.82
N SER A 120 -19.65 55.44 -57.47
CA SER A 120 -20.54 54.38 -57.02
C SER A 120 -19.93 52.97 -57.15
N GLU A 121 -19.17 52.71 -58.22
CA GLU A 121 -18.45 51.45 -58.39
C GLU A 121 -17.40 51.27 -57.28
N GLU A 122 -16.70 52.35 -56.90
CA GLU A 122 -15.77 52.36 -55.77
C GLU A 122 -16.49 52.10 -54.43
N VAL A 123 -17.65 52.73 -54.18
CA VAL A 123 -18.47 52.45 -52.98
C VAL A 123 -18.92 50.98 -52.94
N ASN A 124 -19.42 50.44 -54.06
CA ASN A 124 -19.90 49.06 -54.14
C ASN A 124 -18.75 48.05 -53.96
N ALA A 125 -17.56 48.33 -54.50
CA ALA A 125 -16.35 47.53 -54.28
C ALA A 125 -15.91 47.55 -52.81
N GLY A 126 -15.97 48.72 -52.16
CA GLY A 126 -15.69 48.87 -50.74
C GLY A 126 -16.65 48.06 -49.86
N VAL A 127 -17.96 48.14 -50.14
CA VAL A 127 -19.00 47.37 -49.45
C VAL A 127 -18.77 45.85 -49.59
N GLN A 128 -18.45 45.37 -50.79
CA GLN A 128 -18.18 43.94 -51.02
C GLN A 128 -16.93 43.45 -50.28
N ALA A 129 -15.85 44.24 -50.29
CA ALA A 129 -14.62 43.90 -49.58
C ALA A 129 -14.83 43.81 -48.07
N ILE A 130 -15.61 44.73 -47.51
CA ILE A 130 -16.01 44.73 -46.11
C ILE A 130 -16.88 43.51 -45.78
N ALA A 131 -17.90 43.21 -46.59
CA ALA A 131 -18.78 42.07 -46.38
C ALA A 131 -18.00 40.74 -46.37
N ALA A 132 -17.05 40.56 -47.30
CA ALA A 132 -16.16 39.40 -47.33
C ALA A 132 -15.28 39.32 -46.07
N GLY A 133 -14.78 40.46 -45.58
CA GLY A 133 -14.04 40.53 -44.32
C GLY A 133 -14.88 40.12 -43.11
N ALA A 134 -16.14 40.53 -43.06
CA ALA A 134 -17.09 40.16 -42.00
C ALA A 134 -17.37 38.64 -41.98
N GLU A 135 -17.50 38.02 -43.16
CA GLU A 135 -17.66 36.56 -43.28
C GLU A 135 -16.43 35.80 -42.80
N GLN A 136 -15.22 36.23 -43.22
CA GLN A 136 -13.94 35.65 -42.78
C GLN A 136 -13.75 35.77 -41.26
N MET A 137 -14.11 36.91 -40.68
CA MET A 137 -14.06 37.13 -39.23
C MET A 137 -15.05 36.22 -38.49
N SER A 138 -16.27 36.05 -39.02
CA SER A 138 -17.26 35.12 -38.46
C SER A 138 -16.75 33.68 -38.47
N ALA A 139 -16.13 33.23 -39.57
CA ALA A 139 -15.51 31.90 -39.66
C ALA A 139 -14.39 31.73 -38.62
N SER A 140 -13.51 32.72 -38.49
CA SER A 140 -12.43 32.71 -37.49
C SER A 140 -12.95 32.63 -36.06
N ILE A 141 -14.03 33.35 -35.74
CA ILE A 141 -14.63 33.32 -34.39
C ILE A 141 -15.29 31.96 -34.10
N ILE A 142 -15.92 31.33 -35.09
CA ILE A 142 -16.44 29.96 -34.95
C ILE A 142 -15.30 28.98 -34.66
N GLU A 143 -14.17 29.10 -35.36
CA GLU A 143 -12.99 28.26 -35.13
C GLU A 143 -12.36 28.49 -33.75
N ILE A 144 -12.22 29.74 -33.31
CA ILE A 144 -11.74 30.08 -31.95
C ILE A 144 -12.66 29.47 -30.89
N ALA A 145 -13.98 29.58 -31.07
CA ALA A 145 -14.94 29.01 -30.14
C ALA A 145 -14.85 27.48 -30.08
N SER A 146 -14.63 26.83 -31.23
CA SER A 146 -14.41 25.38 -31.31
C SER A 146 -13.11 24.97 -30.61
N ASN A 147 -11.99 25.65 -30.89
CA ASN A 147 -10.70 25.40 -30.25
C ASN A 147 -10.75 25.63 -28.73
N ALA A 148 -11.44 26.67 -28.27
CA ALA A 148 -11.63 26.93 -26.85
C ALA A 148 -12.46 25.82 -26.17
N ALA A 149 -13.49 25.30 -26.84
CA ALA A 149 -14.28 24.17 -26.34
C ALA A 149 -13.44 22.89 -26.23
N GLU A 150 -12.58 22.63 -27.22
CA GLU A 150 -11.67 21.48 -27.21
C GLU A 150 -10.61 21.60 -26.12
N ALA A 151 -10.01 22.78 -25.94
CA ALA A 151 -9.07 23.04 -24.84
C ALA A 151 -9.72 22.80 -23.47
N ALA A 152 -10.98 23.20 -23.29
CA ALA A 152 -11.73 22.92 -22.07
C ALA A 152 -11.99 21.42 -21.87
N ARG A 153 -12.27 20.67 -22.94
CA ARG A 153 -12.42 19.20 -22.88
C ARG A 153 -11.13 18.53 -22.43
N VAL A 154 -10.00 18.87 -23.06
CA VAL A 154 -8.67 18.35 -22.71
C VAL A 154 -8.32 18.68 -21.26
N ALA A 155 -8.60 19.90 -20.79
CA ALA A 155 -8.38 20.26 -19.39
C ALA A 155 -9.21 19.39 -18.43
N HIS A 156 -10.48 19.13 -18.75
CA HIS A 156 -11.32 18.24 -17.95
C HIS A 156 -10.81 16.80 -17.93
N GLU A 157 -10.33 16.28 -19.06
CA GLU A 157 -9.70 14.95 -19.11
C GLU A 157 -8.43 14.90 -18.28
N GLY A 158 -7.59 15.94 -18.35
CA GLY A 158 -6.40 16.07 -17.50
C GLY A 158 -6.74 16.09 -16.00
N MET A 159 -7.80 16.80 -15.61
CA MET A 159 -8.29 16.80 -14.23
C MET A 159 -8.74 15.41 -13.78
N ALA A 160 -9.45 14.67 -14.63
CA ALA A 160 -9.89 13.30 -14.32
C ALA A 160 -8.71 12.33 -14.17
N VAL A 161 -7.65 12.49 -14.98
CA VAL A 161 -6.42 11.71 -14.82
C VAL A 161 -5.74 12.04 -13.49
N ALA A 162 -5.60 13.33 -13.15
CA ALA A 162 -5.00 13.75 -11.89
C ALA A 162 -5.76 13.22 -10.67
N GLU A 163 -7.09 13.22 -10.71
CA GLU A 163 -7.94 12.65 -9.65
C GLU A 163 -7.70 11.14 -9.49
N ARG A 164 -7.66 10.40 -10.60
CA ARG A 164 -7.35 8.95 -10.57
C ARG A 164 -5.96 8.69 -9.99
N THR A 165 -4.95 9.48 -10.38
CA THR A 165 -3.61 9.39 -9.83
C THR A 165 -3.60 9.67 -8.33
N ASN A 166 -4.35 10.68 -7.87
CA ASN A 166 -4.44 11.00 -6.45
C ASN A 166 -5.05 9.85 -5.63
N ASN A 167 -6.10 9.21 -6.14
CA ASN A 167 -6.70 8.03 -5.50
C ASN A 167 -5.71 6.87 -5.45
N GLN A 168 -4.94 6.64 -6.52
CA GLN A 168 -3.95 5.57 -6.55
C GLN A 168 -2.78 5.81 -5.59
N VAL A 169 -2.34 7.07 -5.44
CA VAL A 169 -1.34 7.44 -4.42
C VAL A 169 -1.88 7.22 -3.01
N ALA A 170 -3.16 7.52 -2.76
CA ALA A 170 -3.80 7.26 -1.48
C ALA A 170 -3.85 5.75 -1.14
N GLU A 171 -4.19 4.90 -2.12
CA GLU A 171 -4.16 3.43 -1.98
C GLU A 171 -2.76 2.90 -1.67
N LEU A 172 -1.72 3.40 -2.37
CA LEU A 172 -0.33 3.06 -2.07
C LEU A 172 0.09 3.49 -0.65
N GLY A 173 -0.41 4.63 -0.18
CA GLY A 173 -0.21 5.09 1.20
C GLY A 173 -0.82 4.13 2.22
N ALA A 174 -2.05 3.66 1.99
CA ALA A 174 -2.71 2.68 2.84
C ALA A 174 -1.97 1.34 2.85
N ALA A 175 -1.57 0.83 1.68
CA ALA A 175 -0.78 -0.40 1.56
C ALA A 175 0.58 -0.28 2.29
N SER A 176 1.22 0.89 2.21
CA SER A 176 2.48 1.14 2.92
C SER A 176 2.29 1.15 4.44
N ALA A 177 1.17 1.66 4.94
CA ALA A 177 0.83 1.60 6.36
C ALA A 177 0.63 0.15 6.84
N GLU A 178 -0.07 -0.66 6.05
CA GLU A 178 -0.25 -2.10 6.31
C GLU A 178 1.08 -2.85 6.33
N ILE A 179 1.97 -2.60 5.36
CA ILE A 179 3.35 -3.13 5.37
C ILE A 179 4.07 -2.70 6.66
N GLY A 180 3.92 -1.45 7.08
CA GLY A 180 4.48 -0.95 8.34
C GLY A 180 4.01 -1.73 9.57
N ASP A 181 2.75 -2.15 9.61
CA ASP A 181 2.21 -2.97 10.70
C ASP A 181 2.72 -4.42 10.65
N VAL A 182 2.85 -5.02 9.46
CA VAL A 182 3.48 -6.34 9.27
C VAL A 182 4.93 -6.33 9.75
N VAL A 183 5.68 -5.26 9.46
CA VAL A 183 7.07 -5.11 9.94
C VAL A 183 7.13 -5.06 11.47
N LYS A 184 6.24 -4.30 12.13
CA LYS A 184 6.18 -4.27 13.61
C LYS A 184 5.84 -5.65 14.19
N GLN A 185 4.88 -6.36 13.59
CA GLN A 185 4.53 -7.72 14.02
C GLN A 185 5.69 -8.69 13.86
N THR A 186 6.45 -8.58 12.76
CA THR A 186 7.64 -9.40 12.51
C THR A 186 8.75 -9.11 13.52
N ALA A 187 8.97 -7.83 13.85
CA ALA A 187 9.94 -7.43 14.87
C ALA A 187 9.56 -8.02 16.24
N LYS A 188 8.30 -7.90 16.66
CA LYS A 188 7.80 -8.48 17.91
C LYS A 188 7.95 -10.01 17.92
N ALA A 189 7.59 -10.70 16.84
CA ALA A 189 7.77 -12.15 16.75
C ALA A 189 9.24 -12.56 16.87
N THR A 190 10.15 -11.76 16.30
CA THR A 190 11.60 -11.99 16.38
C THR A 190 12.12 -11.81 17.81
N GLU A 191 11.63 -10.80 18.54
CA GLU A 191 11.93 -10.61 19.97
C GLU A 191 11.45 -11.81 20.80
N GLU A 192 10.22 -12.28 20.58
CA GLU A 192 9.67 -13.45 21.26
C GLU A 192 10.47 -14.73 20.98
N ILE A 193 10.88 -14.95 19.72
CA ILE A 193 11.74 -16.08 19.34
C ILE A 193 13.09 -16.00 20.06
N THR A 194 13.68 -14.81 20.12
CA THR A 194 14.96 -14.59 20.82
C THR A 194 14.84 -14.95 22.29
N ALA A 195 13.77 -14.50 22.97
CA ALA A 195 13.51 -14.84 24.36
C ALA A 195 13.33 -16.36 24.57
N ARG A 196 12.62 -17.04 23.66
CA ARG A 196 12.43 -18.50 23.71
C ARG A 196 13.75 -19.25 23.53
N ILE A 197 14.61 -18.82 22.61
CA ILE A 197 15.93 -19.43 22.40
C ILE A 197 16.78 -19.30 23.67
N SER A 198 16.81 -18.13 24.30
CA SER A 198 17.53 -17.92 25.56
C SER A 198 17.03 -18.85 26.68
N ALA A 199 15.70 -19.04 26.79
CA ALA A 199 15.13 -19.98 27.76
C ALA A 199 15.53 -21.44 27.48
N ILE A 200 15.52 -21.87 26.21
CA ILE A 200 15.98 -23.20 25.80
C ILE A 200 17.47 -23.40 26.13
N GLN A 201 18.30 -22.40 25.87
CA GLN A 201 19.73 -22.43 26.18
C GLN A 201 19.99 -22.56 27.70
N ASN A 202 19.25 -21.80 28.51
CA ASN A 202 19.33 -21.92 29.97
C ASN A 202 18.91 -23.31 30.44
N SER A 203 17.79 -23.83 29.95
CA SER A 203 17.33 -25.18 30.32
C SER A 203 18.30 -26.27 29.89
N SER A 204 18.94 -26.12 28.72
CA SER A 204 19.95 -27.07 28.23
C SER A 204 21.21 -27.05 29.10
N THR A 205 21.64 -25.87 29.54
CA THR A 205 22.75 -25.72 30.51
C THR A 205 22.41 -26.41 31.83
N SER A 206 21.22 -26.21 32.38
CA SER A 206 20.80 -26.88 33.61
C SER A 206 20.76 -28.40 33.46
N ALA A 207 20.28 -28.91 32.33
CA ALA A 207 20.30 -30.35 32.04
C ALA A 207 21.73 -30.90 31.95
N ALA A 208 22.65 -30.17 31.32
CA ALA A 208 24.07 -30.56 31.25
C ALA A 208 24.71 -30.61 32.65
N THR A 209 24.42 -29.64 33.53
CA THR A 209 24.87 -29.64 34.93
C THR A 209 24.36 -30.88 35.68
N ALA A 210 23.06 -31.19 35.56
CA ALA A 210 22.47 -32.36 36.21
C ALA A 210 23.10 -33.68 35.73
N ILE A 211 23.44 -33.79 34.44
CA ILE A 211 24.17 -34.95 33.90
C ILE A 211 25.58 -35.04 34.49
N GLY A 212 26.24 -33.89 34.70
CA GLY A 212 27.53 -33.83 35.40
C GLY A 212 27.45 -34.38 36.82
N GLU A 213 26.44 -33.97 37.59
CA GLU A 213 26.21 -34.48 38.96
C GLU A 213 25.92 -35.99 38.98
N ILE A 214 25.10 -36.49 38.04
CA ILE A 214 24.85 -37.94 37.91
C ILE A 214 26.16 -38.70 37.61
N THR A 215 27.02 -38.13 36.76
CA THR A 215 28.30 -38.74 36.42
C THR A 215 29.20 -38.87 37.66
N GLU A 216 29.22 -37.86 38.53
CA GLU A 216 29.96 -37.91 39.80
C GLU A 216 29.42 -39.00 40.74
N VAL A 217 28.09 -39.12 40.84
CA VAL A 217 27.45 -40.18 41.64
C VAL A 217 27.84 -41.57 41.10
N ILE A 218 27.85 -41.76 39.79
CA ILE A 218 28.25 -43.03 39.16
C ILE A 218 29.72 -43.36 39.48
N GLN A 219 30.63 -42.39 39.46
CA GLN A 219 32.03 -42.61 39.86
C GLN A 219 32.14 -43.07 41.30
N ARG A 220 31.43 -42.40 42.23
CA ARG A 220 31.39 -42.80 43.64
C ARG A 220 30.82 -44.20 43.85
N ILE A 221 29.80 -44.59 43.08
CA ILE A 221 29.29 -45.97 43.09
C ILE A 221 30.39 -46.94 42.65
N GLY A 222 31.15 -46.61 41.61
CA GLY A 222 32.31 -47.39 41.17
C GLY A 222 33.32 -47.64 42.30
N ASP A 223 33.70 -46.60 43.03
CA ASP A 223 34.64 -46.71 44.16
C ASP A 223 34.09 -47.60 45.29
N TYR A 224 32.80 -47.45 45.61
CA TYR A 224 32.14 -48.31 46.60
C TYR A 224 32.08 -49.76 46.15
N THR A 225 31.78 -50.04 44.88
CA THR A 225 31.77 -51.42 44.38
C THR A 225 33.14 -52.08 44.47
N THR A 226 34.22 -51.33 44.23
CA THR A 226 35.60 -51.82 44.40
C THR A 226 35.90 -52.14 45.87
N THR A 227 35.49 -51.25 46.79
CA THR A 227 35.67 -51.46 48.23
C THR A 227 34.85 -52.67 48.73
N ILE A 228 33.60 -52.80 48.27
CA ILE A 228 32.72 -53.93 48.61
C ILE A 228 33.34 -55.22 48.09
N ALA A 229 33.89 -55.24 46.87
CA ALA A 229 34.53 -56.43 46.31
C ALA A 229 35.69 -56.90 47.21
N SER A 230 36.59 -56.00 47.62
CA SER A 230 37.68 -56.33 48.55
C SER A 230 37.17 -56.86 49.89
N ALA A 231 36.12 -56.25 50.45
CA ALA A 231 35.53 -56.69 51.72
C ALA A 231 34.88 -58.09 51.60
N VAL A 232 34.23 -58.39 50.47
CA VAL A 232 33.64 -59.71 50.20
C VAL A 232 34.73 -60.78 50.05
N GLU A 233 35.87 -60.45 49.43
CA GLU A 233 37.03 -61.34 49.36
C GLU A 233 37.58 -61.66 50.77
N GLU A 234 37.73 -60.65 51.63
CA GLU A 234 38.17 -60.83 53.03
C GLU A 234 37.19 -61.65 53.88
N GLN A 235 35.88 -61.40 53.73
CA GLN A 235 34.84 -62.20 54.38
C GLN A 235 34.87 -63.67 53.93
N THR A 236 35.12 -63.91 52.64
CA THR A 236 35.22 -65.28 52.10
C THR A 236 36.42 -66.01 52.70
N ALA A 237 37.58 -65.34 52.78
CA ALA A 237 38.77 -65.89 53.43
C ALA A 237 38.51 -66.22 54.91
N THR A 238 37.92 -65.28 55.66
CA THR A 238 37.57 -65.47 57.08
C THR A 238 36.61 -66.63 57.28
N THR A 239 35.62 -66.79 56.39
CA THR A 239 34.67 -67.91 56.44
C THR A 239 35.35 -69.26 56.21
N GLY A 240 36.37 -69.30 55.34
CA GLY A 240 37.23 -70.47 55.16
C GLY A 240 38.00 -70.84 56.43
N GLU A 241 38.59 -69.86 57.12
CA GLU A 241 39.29 -70.06 58.40
C GLU A 241 38.37 -70.49 59.53
N MET A 242 37.18 -69.88 59.63
CA MET A 242 36.15 -70.30 60.59
C MET A 242 35.73 -71.75 60.36
N SER A 243 35.46 -72.12 59.10
CA SER A 243 35.08 -73.49 58.75
C SER A 243 36.17 -74.50 59.16
N ARG A 244 37.44 -74.14 58.98
CA ARG A 244 38.59 -74.93 59.43
C ARG A 244 38.65 -75.04 60.95
N SER A 245 38.51 -73.92 61.66
CA SER A 245 38.55 -73.86 63.12
C SER A 245 37.43 -74.69 63.76
N VAL A 246 36.22 -74.65 63.19
CA VAL A 246 35.09 -75.47 63.61
C VAL A 246 35.38 -76.96 63.40
N ALA A 247 35.97 -77.33 62.26
CA ALA A 247 36.35 -78.72 62.00
C ALA A 247 37.41 -79.23 62.99
N GLU A 248 38.41 -78.41 63.33
CA GLU A 248 39.43 -78.73 64.34
C GLU A 248 38.83 -78.86 65.75
N ALA A 249 37.94 -77.94 66.15
CA ALA A 249 37.24 -78.01 67.44
C ALA A 249 36.35 -79.26 67.55
N ALA A 250 35.66 -79.64 66.47
CA ALA A 250 34.86 -80.86 66.40
C ALA A 250 35.74 -82.12 66.53
N ALA A 251 36.90 -82.15 65.86
CA ALA A 251 37.87 -83.24 65.99
C ALA A 251 38.41 -83.38 67.42
N SER A 252 38.79 -82.25 68.05
CA SER A 252 39.23 -82.19 69.45
C SER A 252 38.14 -82.67 70.41
N SER A 253 36.89 -82.25 70.21
CA SER A 253 35.76 -82.73 71.01
C SER A 253 35.57 -84.25 70.90
N GLY A 254 35.79 -84.82 69.70
CA GLY A 254 35.80 -86.27 69.50
C GLY A 254 36.94 -87.00 70.22
N GLU A 255 38.10 -86.35 70.40
CA GLU A 255 39.19 -86.85 71.24
C GLU A 255 38.84 -86.79 72.72
N VAL A 256 38.25 -85.70 73.20
CA VAL A 256 37.77 -85.58 74.60
C VAL A 256 36.77 -86.68 74.93
N VAL A 257 35.81 -86.99 74.04
CA VAL A 257 34.86 -88.09 74.23
C VAL A 257 35.59 -89.44 74.38
N ARG A 258 36.63 -89.71 73.56
CA ARG A 258 37.44 -90.93 73.69
C ARG A 258 38.16 -90.99 75.03
N THR A 259 38.74 -89.88 75.49
CA THR A 259 39.40 -89.79 76.80
C THR A 259 38.42 -89.99 77.95
N VAL A 260 37.23 -89.40 77.89
CA VAL A 260 36.18 -89.57 78.90
C VAL A 260 35.71 -91.03 78.98
N ASN A 261 35.54 -91.71 77.85
CA ASN A 261 35.21 -93.14 77.83
C ASN A 261 36.33 -93.97 78.50
N SER A 262 37.59 -93.67 78.21
CA SER A 262 38.73 -94.36 78.83
C SER A 262 38.80 -94.11 80.34
N VAL A 263 38.58 -92.87 80.80
CA VAL A 263 38.49 -92.53 82.23
C VAL A 263 37.34 -93.27 82.90
N THR A 264 36.20 -93.39 82.23
CA THR A 264 35.03 -94.15 82.73
C THR A 264 35.38 -95.63 82.91
N GLU A 265 36.04 -96.24 81.92
CA GLU A 265 36.52 -97.62 81.98
C GLU A 265 37.49 -97.83 83.17
N VAL A 266 38.47 -96.95 83.33
CA VAL A 266 39.44 -96.98 84.45
C VAL A 266 38.74 -96.80 85.80
N ALA A 267 37.77 -95.88 85.89
CA ALA A 267 37.00 -95.66 87.12
C ALA A 267 36.14 -96.88 87.49
N SER A 268 35.50 -97.54 86.51
CA SER A 268 34.75 -98.80 86.73
C SER A 268 35.67 -99.93 87.20
N ALA A 269 36.84 -100.10 86.57
CA ALA A 269 37.83 -101.07 87.00
C ALA A 269 38.33 -100.80 88.44
N THR A 270 38.55 -99.52 88.77
CA THR A 270 38.94 -99.09 90.13
C THR A 270 37.85 -99.38 91.15
N ALA A 271 36.58 -99.12 90.82
CA ALA A 271 35.45 -99.40 91.71
C ALA A 271 35.32 -100.90 92.01
N GLU A 272 35.49 -101.78 91.01
CA GLU A 272 35.47 -103.23 91.22
C GLU A 272 36.68 -103.70 92.05
N GLY A 273 37.87 -103.13 91.81
CA GLY A 273 39.04 -103.36 92.65
C GLY A 273 38.82 -102.96 94.11
N ALA A 274 38.18 -101.81 94.35
CA ALA A 274 37.81 -101.36 95.69
C ALA A 274 36.79 -102.30 96.36
N ARG A 275 35.80 -102.80 95.61
CA ARG A 275 34.82 -103.79 96.10
C ARG A 275 35.49 -105.10 96.50
N THR A 276 36.43 -105.58 95.68
CA THR A 276 37.24 -106.77 95.97
C THR A 276 38.06 -106.59 97.24
N THR A 277 38.67 -105.41 97.40
CA THR A 277 39.44 -105.05 98.60
C THR A 277 38.55 -105.01 99.85
N GLN A 278 37.34 -104.47 99.73
CA GLN A 278 36.35 -104.48 100.82
C GLN A 278 35.96 -105.89 101.25
N LEU A 279 35.72 -106.80 100.30
CA LEU A 279 35.42 -108.21 100.59
C LEU A 279 36.59 -108.87 101.34
N ALA A 280 37.82 -108.67 100.87
CA ALA A 280 39.02 -109.20 101.52
C ALA A 280 39.19 -108.65 102.95
N ALA A 281 38.94 -107.35 103.15
CA ALA A 281 38.98 -106.73 104.48
C ALA A 281 37.89 -107.27 105.41
N ALA A 282 36.68 -107.51 104.89
CA ALA A 282 35.60 -108.14 105.66
C ALA A 282 35.94 -109.59 106.05
N ASP A 283 36.53 -110.37 105.13
CA ASP A 283 37.01 -111.72 105.43
C ASP A 283 38.12 -111.73 106.47
N LEU A 284 39.08 -110.80 106.39
CA LEU A 284 40.11 -110.62 107.41
C LEU A 284 39.52 -110.27 108.77
N THR A 285 38.51 -109.41 108.80
CA THR A 285 37.79 -109.05 110.04
C THR A 285 37.07 -110.25 110.64
N ARG A 286 36.40 -111.06 109.81
CA ARG A 286 35.78 -112.31 110.23
C ARG A 286 36.82 -113.29 110.79
N LEU A 287 37.93 -113.50 110.09
CA LEU A 287 39.04 -114.36 110.54
C LEU A 287 39.61 -113.89 111.89
N ALA A 288 39.79 -112.59 112.07
CA ALA A 288 40.23 -112.02 113.34
C ALA A 288 39.21 -112.25 114.45
N GLY A 289 37.91 -112.14 114.16
CA GLY A 289 36.81 -112.49 115.08
C GLY A 289 36.81 -113.98 115.45
N ASP A 290 36.96 -114.87 114.46
CA ASP A 290 37.05 -116.32 114.66
C ASP A 290 38.26 -116.68 115.55
N LEU A 291 39.43 -116.06 115.31
CA LEU A 291 40.62 -116.20 116.15
C LEU A 291 40.38 -115.69 117.57
N THR A 292 39.69 -114.55 117.74
CA THR A 292 39.39 -113.98 119.05
C THR A 292 38.44 -114.90 119.85
N ASN A 293 37.42 -115.46 119.20
CA ASN A 293 36.54 -116.47 119.79
C ASN A 293 37.29 -117.75 120.15
N LEU A 294 38.19 -118.22 119.28
CA LEU A 294 39.02 -119.39 119.55
C LEU A 294 39.91 -119.18 120.79
N VAL A 295 40.57 -118.03 120.92
CA VAL A 295 41.38 -117.67 122.09
C VAL A 295 40.50 -117.48 123.34
N GLY A 296 39.29 -116.92 123.19
CA GLY A 296 38.30 -116.83 124.26
C GLY A 296 37.86 -118.21 124.78
N GLY A 297 37.71 -119.20 123.89
CA GLY A 297 37.37 -120.59 124.23
C GLY A 297 38.46 -121.34 125.00
N PHE A 298 39.72 -120.90 124.94
CA PHE A 298 40.83 -121.42 125.76
C PHE A 298 40.93 -120.74 127.15
N ARG A 299 40.02 -119.83 127.49
CA ARG A 299 39.94 -119.12 128.78
C ARG A 299 38.75 -119.63 129.62
N HIS A 300 38.75 -120.92 129.93
CA HIS A 300 37.97 -121.53 131.02
C HIS A 300 38.82 -122.54 131.77
#